data_AF-A0A1H1ZN21-F1
#
_entry.id   AF-A0A1H1ZN21-F1
#
_cell.length_a   1.000
_cell.length_b   1.000
_cell.length_c   1.000
_cell.angle_alpha   90.00
_cell.angle_beta   90.00
_cell.angle_gamma   90.00
#
_symmetry.space_group_name_H-M   'P 1'
#
loop_
_entity.id
_entity.type
_entity.pdbx_description
1 polymer ?
#
loop_
_entity_poly.entity_id
_entity_poly.type
_entity_poly.pdbx_seq_one_letter_code
_entity_poly.pdbx_strand_id
1 'polypeptide(L)'
;MRHPRTFLLARHIPLTRHIPLAGAIPIAVATAALIVTASAPAVAGPPSDRQTPRSELAVSDVSFLGPIDQNPHVAARDNGQSVKYGDQSVWFFDDTITTDPDGFISSTAAITSDLDASDNITLRSADALDETSTGTPPDFVPLSAAETDFQDAHAADDCTGSTDDYCGTVFAHWPGPAVVDHARHRILVSYGKLCRGGRDGTPCESGFVGQALGTGLVAVDMEDKTITRLTAEHRPADIPSPEGTDKTLFFTPDQAWTGNAMVLVGNTLYGYGKCTLDGCAVAKAPIDHIQDISRWRYFTGSNEDGQPIWSTDPDRTVLVKGPGAAGATVYYDDAFGAYVNSYMPWASQDVLYQTAPHPWGPWSTPQKLFTAPKTSGTEYASFAHPEYTSRDGLTKYFTYYTSSTGAQELVRVRFGRG
;
A
#
# COMPACT_ATOMS: atom_id res chain seq x y z
N MET A 1 33.05 45.32 33.66
CA MET A 1 32.76 43.98 34.21
C MET A 1 31.51 43.46 33.53
N ARG A 2 31.71 42.60 32.53
CA ARG A 2 30.67 41.89 31.77
C ARG A 2 30.69 40.44 32.27
N HIS A 3 29.52 39.85 32.50
CA HIS A 3 29.35 38.40 32.40
C HIS A 3 28.03 38.10 31.67
N PRO A 4 28.05 37.31 30.58
CA PRO A 4 26.87 36.85 29.86
C PRO A 4 26.34 35.52 30.42
N ARG A 5 25.07 35.23 30.13
CA ARG A 5 24.40 33.96 30.42
C ARG A 5 24.84 32.89 29.41
N THR A 6 25.26 31.74 29.92
CA THR A 6 25.68 30.56 29.16
C THR A 6 24.46 29.72 28.78
N PHE A 7 24.29 29.46 27.48
CA PHE A 7 23.44 28.42 26.92
C PHE A 7 24.07 27.04 27.23
N LEU A 8 23.31 26.10 27.79
CA LEU A 8 23.72 24.70 27.88
C LEU A 8 23.51 24.04 26.51
N LEU A 9 24.61 23.57 25.91
CA LEU A 9 24.61 22.66 24.77
C LEU A 9 24.04 21.29 25.19
N ALA A 10 23.19 20.73 24.34
CA ALA A 10 22.86 19.30 24.31
C ALA A 10 24.14 18.48 24.14
N ARG A 11 24.29 17.44 24.97
CA ARG A 11 25.43 16.53 24.94
C ARG A 11 25.32 15.62 23.71
N HIS A 12 26.41 15.57 22.94
CA HIS A 12 26.66 14.56 21.91
C HIS A 12 26.57 13.15 22.48
N ILE A 13 25.76 12.31 21.83
CA ILE A 13 25.77 10.84 21.94
C ILE A 13 26.88 10.34 20.98
N PRO A 14 27.87 9.55 21.44
CA PRO A 14 28.89 9.03 20.55
C PRO A 14 28.40 7.75 19.88
N LEU A 15 27.96 7.85 18.62
CA LEU A 15 27.85 6.70 17.72
C LEU A 15 29.24 6.34 17.20
N THR A 16 29.93 5.46 17.92
CA THR A 16 31.11 4.76 17.38
C THR A 16 31.01 3.28 17.68
N ARG A 17 30.39 2.53 16.77
CA ARG A 17 30.87 1.20 16.37
C ARG A 17 30.63 1.02 14.88
N HIS A 18 31.73 1.02 14.13
CA HIS A 18 31.77 0.54 12.75
C HIS A 18 31.25 -0.91 12.72
N ILE A 19 30.06 -1.10 12.15
CA ILE A 19 29.62 -2.40 11.66
C ILE A 19 30.27 -2.55 10.28
N PRO A 20 31.02 -3.63 10.01
CA PRO A 20 31.61 -3.84 8.71
C PRO A 20 30.51 -4.15 7.70
N LEU A 21 30.30 -3.24 6.75
CA LEU A 21 29.55 -3.46 5.51
C LEU A 21 30.34 -4.43 4.62
N ALA A 22 30.20 -5.72 4.86
CA ALA A 22 30.62 -6.77 3.93
C ALA A 22 29.86 -8.07 4.21
N GLY A 23 28.70 -8.19 3.60
CA GLY A 23 27.90 -9.41 3.60
C GLY A 23 26.49 -9.06 3.18
N ALA A 24 26.10 -9.44 1.97
CA ALA A 24 24.71 -9.40 1.55
C ALA A 24 23.88 -10.14 2.61
N ILE A 25 23.13 -9.39 3.40
CA ILE A 25 22.17 -9.96 4.33
C ILE A 25 21.09 -10.56 3.44
N PRO A 26 20.88 -11.89 3.43
CA PRO A 26 19.75 -12.44 2.74
C PRO A 26 18.51 -11.90 3.46
N ILE A 27 17.77 -11.01 2.81
CA ILE A 27 16.42 -10.62 3.25
C ILE A 27 15.60 -11.91 3.15
N ALA A 28 15.44 -12.57 4.30
CA ALA A 28 14.61 -13.76 4.41
C ALA A 28 13.16 -13.29 4.30
N VAL A 29 12.62 -13.37 3.09
CA VAL A 29 11.20 -13.16 2.83
C VAL A 29 10.45 -14.38 3.35
N ALA A 30 9.64 -14.19 4.40
CA ALA A 30 8.63 -15.17 4.78
C ALA A 30 7.45 -14.53 5.53
N THR A 31 6.29 -14.68 4.91
CA THR A 31 4.94 -14.75 5.49
C THR A 31 4.43 -13.52 6.26
N ALA A 32 3.67 -12.68 5.55
CA ALA A 32 2.48 -12.10 6.17
C ALA A 32 1.60 -13.27 6.63
N ALA A 33 1.41 -13.39 7.95
CA ALA A 33 0.58 -14.43 8.53
C ALA A 33 -0.89 -14.15 8.16
N LEU A 34 -1.35 -14.78 7.07
CA LEU A 34 -2.76 -15.05 6.89
C LEU A 34 -3.19 -16.01 8.00
N ILE A 35 -4.09 -15.56 8.87
CA ILE A 35 -4.73 -16.42 9.87
C ILE A 35 -5.52 -17.51 9.11
N VAL A 36 -5.06 -18.75 9.24
CA VAL A 36 -5.68 -19.93 8.66
C VAL A 36 -6.90 -20.31 9.50
N THR A 37 -8.10 -20.13 8.95
CA THR A 37 -9.27 -20.88 9.39
C THR A 37 -9.58 -21.95 8.35
N ALA A 38 -9.48 -23.22 8.76
CA ALA A 38 -9.79 -24.36 7.90
C ALA A 38 -11.27 -24.31 7.49
N SER A 39 -11.54 -24.23 6.18
CA SER A 39 -12.89 -24.28 5.62
C SER A 39 -13.09 -25.52 4.75
N ALA A 40 -14.29 -26.07 4.85
CA ALA A 40 -14.80 -27.31 4.25
C ALA A 40 -14.81 -27.29 2.70
N PRO A 41 -15.06 -28.43 2.01
CA PRO A 41 -14.81 -28.53 0.58
C PRO A 41 -15.75 -27.65 -0.25
N ALA A 42 -15.20 -27.12 -1.34
CA ALA A 42 -15.84 -26.24 -2.31
C ALA A 42 -17.15 -26.82 -2.84
N VAL A 43 -18.23 -26.05 -2.68
CA VAL A 43 -19.47 -26.27 -3.45
C VAL A 43 -19.29 -25.59 -4.79
N ALA A 44 -19.30 -26.38 -5.87
CA ALA A 44 -19.29 -25.88 -7.23
C ALA A 44 -20.48 -24.93 -7.46
N GLY A 45 -20.20 -23.68 -7.82
CA GLY A 45 -21.21 -22.73 -8.27
C GLY A 45 -21.80 -23.12 -9.64
N PRO A 46 -23.05 -22.75 -9.94
CA PRO A 46 -23.69 -23.07 -11.21
C PRO A 46 -23.02 -22.30 -12.37
N PRO A 47 -23.13 -22.81 -13.62
CA PRO A 47 -22.51 -22.18 -14.78
C PRO A 47 -23.23 -20.87 -15.11
N SER A 48 -22.53 -19.74 -14.98
CA SER A 48 -23.02 -18.42 -15.39
C SER A 48 -22.70 -18.22 -16.88
N ASP A 49 -23.68 -18.50 -17.73
CA ASP A 49 -23.60 -18.45 -19.20
C ASP A 49 -23.92 -17.05 -19.78
N ARG A 50 -23.56 -15.98 -19.06
CA ARG A 50 -23.50 -14.62 -19.63
C ARG A 50 -22.03 -14.23 -19.71
N GLN A 51 -21.41 -14.56 -20.85
CA GLN A 51 -20.08 -14.04 -21.19
C GLN A 51 -20.14 -12.51 -21.21
N THR A 52 -19.64 -11.89 -20.15
CA THR A 52 -19.19 -10.50 -20.17
C THR A 52 -18.29 -10.32 -21.40
N PRO A 53 -18.43 -9.24 -22.20
CA PRO A 53 -17.52 -9.00 -23.31
C PRO A 53 -16.09 -9.01 -22.76
N ARG A 54 -15.32 -10.05 -23.09
CA ARG A 54 -13.88 -10.03 -22.83
C ARG A 54 -13.33 -8.95 -23.74
N SER A 55 -12.52 -8.05 -23.18
CA SER A 55 -11.63 -7.26 -24.00
C SER A 55 -10.83 -8.20 -24.90
N GLU A 56 -10.80 -7.93 -26.21
CA GLU A 56 -9.98 -8.65 -27.18
C GLU A 56 -8.49 -8.30 -27.05
N LEU A 57 -8.13 -7.44 -26.09
CA LEU A 57 -6.74 -7.08 -25.83
C LEU A 57 -6.00 -8.22 -25.13
N ALA A 58 -4.88 -8.61 -25.71
CA ALA A 58 -3.92 -9.53 -25.14
C ALA A 58 -2.54 -8.90 -25.10
N VAL A 59 -1.69 -9.35 -24.18
CA VAL A 59 -0.29 -8.92 -24.13
C VAL A 59 0.40 -9.31 -25.43
N SER A 60 0.95 -8.33 -26.13
CA SER A 60 1.69 -8.51 -27.38
C SER A 60 3.20 -8.32 -27.21
N ASP A 61 3.64 -7.51 -26.25
CA ASP A 61 5.05 -7.28 -25.95
C ASP A 61 5.26 -6.93 -24.47
N VAL A 62 6.42 -7.31 -23.93
CA VAL A 62 6.87 -6.98 -22.57
C VAL A 62 8.34 -6.57 -22.63
N SER A 63 8.67 -5.40 -22.10
CA SER A 63 10.03 -4.87 -22.02
C SER A 63 10.36 -4.46 -20.58
N PHE A 64 11.47 -4.95 -20.03
CA PHE A 64 11.99 -4.53 -18.72
C PHE A 64 12.92 -3.33 -18.91
N LEU A 65 12.60 -2.20 -18.27
CA LEU A 65 13.32 -0.94 -18.42
C LEU A 65 14.39 -0.73 -17.34
N GLY A 66 14.37 -1.56 -16.29
CA GLY A 66 15.31 -1.48 -15.17
C GLY A 66 14.75 -0.69 -13.99
N PRO A 67 15.57 -0.42 -12.96
CA PRO A 67 15.13 0.29 -11.77
C PRO A 67 14.79 1.74 -12.08
N ILE A 68 13.72 2.26 -11.47
CA ILE A 68 13.40 3.69 -11.53
C ILE A 68 14.52 4.53 -10.90
N ASP A 69 14.68 5.77 -11.38
CA ASP A 69 15.74 6.66 -10.92
C ASP A 69 15.32 7.43 -9.66
N GLN A 70 15.74 6.95 -8.48
CA GLN A 70 15.24 7.44 -7.19
C GLN A 70 16.12 8.53 -6.55
N ASN A 71 15.59 9.26 -5.57
CA ASN A 71 16.35 10.16 -4.70
C ASN A 71 17.67 9.50 -4.20
N PRO A 72 18.84 10.17 -4.30
CA PRO A 72 20.13 9.58 -3.93
C PRO A 72 20.29 9.21 -2.45
N HIS A 73 19.42 9.70 -1.58
CA HIS A 73 19.34 9.30 -0.17
C HIS A 73 18.52 8.04 0.07
N VAL A 74 18.01 7.41 -0.99
CA VAL A 74 17.19 6.21 -0.93
C VAL A 74 17.98 5.04 -1.51
N ALA A 75 18.32 4.07 -0.66
CA ALA A 75 18.98 2.84 -1.08
C ALA A 75 17.97 1.78 -1.54
N ALA A 76 16.81 1.73 -0.89
CA ALA A 76 15.74 0.79 -1.19
C ALA A 76 14.38 1.33 -0.73
N ARG A 77 13.31 0.96 -1.44
CA ARG A 77 11.92 1.22 -1.04
C ARG A 77 11.06 0.01 -1.29
N ASP A 78 10.25 -0.34 -0.31
CA ASP A 78 9.20 -1.34 -0.45
C ASP A 78 7.91 -0.72 -1.01
N ASN A 79 7.11 -1.54 -1.70
CA ASN A 79 5.91 -1.14 -2.42
C ASN A 79 6.20 -0.03 -3.46
N GLY A 80 5.20 0.76 -3.86
CA GLY A 80 5.39 1.81 -4.87
C GLY A 80 4.11 2.10 -5.61
N GLN A 81 3.02 2.32 -4.88
CA GLN A 81 1.74 2.69 -5.50
C GLN A 81 1.77 4.14 -5.91
N SER A 82 1.11 4.49 -7.01
CA SER A 82 1.07 5.86 -7.49
C SER A 82 -0.31 6.30 -7.98
N VAL A 83 -0.51 7.61 -8.00
CA VAL A 83 -1.67 8.26 -8.60
C VAL A 83 -1.26 9.56 -9.28
N LYS A 84 -2.04 9.96 -10.29
CA LYS A 84 -1.88 11.27 -10.92
C LYS A 84 -2.69 12.35 -10.23
N TYR A 85 -2.02 13.41 -9.79
CA TYR A 85 -2.68 14.64 -9.35
C TYR A 85 -2.22 15.81 -10.21
N GLY A 86 -3.13 16.36 -11.02
CA GLY A 86 -2.78 17.43 -11.96
C GLY A 86 -1.82 16.95 -13.05
N ASP A 87 -0.68 17.61 -13.16
CA ASP A 87 0.42 17.30 -14.07
C ASP A 87 1.56 16.51 -13.40
N GLN A 88 1.32 15.94 -12.22
CA GLN A 88 2.30 15.18 -11.45
C GLN A 88 1.80 13.77 -11.13
N SER A 89 2.73 12.83 -10.95
CA SER A 89 2.50 11.52 -10.33
C SER A 89 3.04 11.55 -8.90
N VAL A 90 2.22 11.11 -7.95
CA VAL A 90 2.56 11.01 -6.52
C VAL A 90 2.67 9.53 -6.16
N TRP A 91 3.79 9.15 -5.55
CA TRP A 91 4.18 7.79 -5.23
C TRP A 91 4.28 7.58 -3.72
N PHE A 92 3.84 6.42 -3.25
CA PHE A 92 3.85 6.04 -1.83
C PHE A 92 4.56 4.71 -1.64
N PHE A 93 5.38 4.66 -0.60
CA PHE A 93 6.28 3.56 -0.32
C PHE A 93 6.24 3.22 1.17
N ASP A 94 6.42 1.93 1.44
CA ASP A 94 6.49 1.39 2.79
C ASP A 94 7.92 1.57 3.31
N ASP A 95 8.47 0.51 3.90
CA ASP A 95 9.80 0.46 4.47
C ASP A 95 10.85 0.98 3.46
N THR A 96 11.56 2.01 3.88
CA THR A 96 12.53 2.75 3.09
C THR A 96 13.87 2.71 3.80
N ILE A 97 14.90 2.22 3.11
CA ILE A 97 16.28 2.27 3.58
C ILE A 97 16.90 3.55 3.03
N THR A 98 17.41 4.39 3.92
CA THR A 98 18.08 5.63 3.54
C THR A 98 19.59 5.48 3.58
N THR A 99 20.26 6.30 2.78
CA THR A 99 21.72 6.50 2.77
C THR A 99 22.04 7.97 2.99
N ASP A 100 23.12 8.23 3.71
CA ASP A 100 23.61 9.57 4.01
C ASP A 100 22.54 10.51 4.63
N PRO A 101 22.06 10.25 5.86
CA PRO A 101 22.53 9.21 6.77
C PRO A 101 21.86 7.86 6.55
N ASP A 102 22.57 6.80 6.95
CA ASP A 102 22.01 5.45 7.02
C ASP A 102 20.83 5.43 7.99
N GLY A 103 19.71 4.89 7.53
CA GLY A 103 18.47 4.92 8.30
C GLY A 103 17.40 3.99 7.75
N PHE A 104 16.33 3.87 8.51
CA PHE A 104 15.15 3.08 8.17
C PHE A 104 13.90 3.87 8.52
N ILE A 105 13.06 4.10 7.53
CA ILE A 105 11.83 4.90 7.64
C ILE A 105 10.68 4.02 7.20
N SER A 106 9.59 3.98 7.97
CA SER A 106 8.52 3.01 7.73
C SER A 106 7.54 3.42 6.64
N SER A 107 7.53 4.69 6.27
CA SER A 107 6.86 5.13 5.06
C SER A 107 7.54 6.34 4.46
N THR A 108 7.65 6.36 3.14
CA THR A 108 8.06 7.57 2.44
C THR A 108 7.16 7.80 1.24
N ALA A 109 7.24 9.00 0.67
CA ALA A 109 6.53 9.34 -0.54
C ALA A 109 7.39 10.22 -1.43
N ALA A 110 7.02 10.30 -2.70
CA ALA A 110 7.70 11.16 -3.67
C ALA A 110 6.70 11.68 -4.71
N ILE A 111 7.07 12.72 -5.42
CA ILE A 111 6.28 13.35 -6.47
C ILE A 111 7.19 13.69 -7.65
N THR A 112 6.66 13.55 -8.87
CA THR A 112 7.38 13.87 -10.10
C THR A 112 6.43 14.39 -11.17
N SER A 113 6.90 15.36 -11.95
CA SER A 113 6.28 15.85 -13.18
C SER A 113 6.71 15.03 -14.41
N ASP A 114 7.65 14.11 -14.24
CA ASP A 114 8.00 13.10 -15.24
C ASP A 114 6.83 12.12 -15.40
N LEU A 115 6.04 12.33 -16.46
CA LEU A 115 4.88 11.53 -16.85
C LEU A 115 5.13 10.72 -18.14
N ASP A 116 6.38 10.59 -18.57
CA ASP A 116 6.77 9.78 -19.73
C ASP A 116 7.67 8.62 -19.28
N ALA A 117 7.07 7.46 -19.01
CA ALA A 117 7.83 6.29 -18.57
C ALA A 117 8.58 5.58 -19.73
N SER A 118 8.58 6.12 -20.95
CA SER A 118 9.17 5.43 -22.12
C SER A 118 10.68 5.31 -22.08
N ASP A 119 11.35 6.19 -21.34
CA ASP A 119 12.79 6.21 -21.09
C ASP A 119 13.14 6.06 -19.60
N ASN A 120 12.25 5.39 -18.84
CA ASN A 120 12.26 5.22 -17.38
C ASN A 120 11.53 6.35 -16.63
N ILE A 121 11.50 6.31 -15.30
CA ILE A 121 10.87 7.34 -14.46
C ILE A 121 11.90 7.95 -13.52
N THR A 122 11.94 9.28 -13.47
CA THR A 122 12.75 10.05 -12.53
C THR A 122 11.94 10.46 -11.31
N LEU A 123 12.34 10.01 -10.12
CA LEU A 123 11.64 10.21 -8.86
C LEU A 123 12.60 10.70 -7.76
N ARG A 124 13.02 11.96 -7.85
CA ARG A 124 14.08 12.54 -7.01
C ARG A 124 13.60 13.31 -5.78
N SER A 125 12.31 13.64 -5.68
CA SER A 125 11.79 14.40 -4.55
C SER A 125 11.95 13.63 -3.23
N ALA A 126 12.09 14.36 -2.13
CA ALA A 126 12.13 13.76 -0.79
C ALA A 126 10.72 13.48 -0.22
N ASP A 127 9.68 14.17 -0.71
CA ASP A 127 8.31 14.03 -0.21
C ASP A 127 7.24 14.08 -1.33
N ALA A 128 5.96 13.94 -0.96
CA ALA A 128 4.79 13.93 -1.84
C ALA A 128 4.20 15.33 -2.14
N LEU A 129 4.76 16.40 -1.60
CA LEU A 129 4.15 17.73 -1.59
C LEU A 129 4.89 18.72 -2.49
N ASP A 130 6.22 18.57 -2.59
CA ASP A 130 7.11 19.44 -3.36
C ASP A 130 8.14 18.60 -4.14
N GLU A 131 8.06 18.67 -5.47
CA GLU A 131 8.97 17.98 -6.38
C GLU A 131 10.42 18.47 -6.27
N THR A 132 10.62 19.71 -5.82
CA THR A 132 11.94 20.30 -5.59
C THR A 132 12.53 19.96 -4.23
N SER A 133 11.77 19.26 -3.37
CA SER A 133 12.23 18.79 -2.08
C SER A 133 13.41 17.83 -2.24
N THR A 134 14.50 18.05 -1.50
CA THR A 134 15.74 17.27 -1.59
C THR A 134 16.19 16.79 -0.21
N GLY A 135 17.15 15.87 -0.19
CA GLY A 135 17.67 15.30 1.06
C GLY A 135 17.00 13.98 1.42
N THR A 136 17.21 13.53 2.65
CA THR A 136 16.62 12.32 3.20
C THR A 136 15.09 12.48 3.29
N PRO A 137 14.31 11.57 2.71
CA PRO A 137 12.86 11.57 2.85
C PRO A 137 12.41 11.58 4.32
N PRO A 138 11.35 12.33 4.69
CA PRO A 138 10.71 12.19 5.99
C PRO A 138 9.73 11.01 6.02
N ASP A 139 9.24 10.64 7.21
CA ASP A 139 8.08 9.76 7.34
C ASP A 139 6.87 10.36 6.62
N PHE A 140 6.25 9.58 5.74
CA PHE A 140 5.05 10.01 5.01
C PHE A 140 3.82 10.02 5.91
N VAL A 141 3.55 8.91 6.62
CA VAL A 141 2.47 8.84 7.59
C VAL A 141 3.03 9.15 8.97
N PRO A 142 2.76 10.33 9.55
CA PRO A 142 3.36 10.72 10.81
C PRO A 142 2.81 9.89 11.97
N LEU A 143 3.70 9.64 12.94
CA LEU A 143 3.31 9.17 14.26
C LEU A 143 2.41 10.20 14.94
N SER A 144 1.39 9.72 15.64
CA SER A 144 0.62 10.48 16.62
C SER A 144 1.43 10.70 17.89
N ALA A 145 1.04 11.71 18.68
CA ALA A 145 1.68 11.98 19.98
C ALA A 145 1.66 10.74 20.90
N ALA A 146 0.56 9.98 20.92
CA ALA A 146 0.45 8.77 21.75
C ALA A 146 1.42 7.66 21.29
N GLU A 147 1.61 7.50 19.98
CA GLU A 147 2.58 6.53 19.43
C GLU A 147 4.03 6.95 19.71
N THR A 148 4.34 8.26 19.66
CA THR A 148 5.65 8.79 20.03
C THR A 148 5.90 8.62 21.53
N ASP A 149 4.97 9.05 22.38
CA ASP A 149 5.09 8.94 23.84
C ASP A 149 5.27 7.47 24.28
N PHE A 150 4.55 6.55 23.63
CA PHE A 150 4.69 5.12 23.86
C PHE A 150 6.08 4.61 23.46
N GLN A 151 6.56 4.93 22.26
CA GLN A 151 7.89 4.51 21.81
C GLN A 151 8.98 5.07 22.72
N ASP A 152 8.89 6.34 23.11
CA ASP A 152 9.85 6.98 24.01
C ASP A 152 9.86 6.34 25.41
N ALA A 153 8.68 5.98 25.94
CA ALA A 153 8.55 5.31 27.23
C ALA A 153 9.16 3.89 27.23
N HIS A 154 9.18 3.24 26.06
CA HIS A 154 9.64 1.87 25.88
C HIS A 154 10.98 1.77 25.13
N ALA A 155 11.63 2.91 24.83
CA ALA A 155 12.90 2.94 24.14
C ALA A 155 14.04 2.43 25.03
N ALA A 156 14.80 1.45 24.53
CA ALA A 156 16.01 0.96 25.18
C ALA A 156 17.03 0.52 24.15
N ASP A 157 18.31 0.75 24.45
CA ASP A 157 19.44 0.30 23.61
C ASP A 157 19.60 -1.23 23.62
N ASP A 158 19.15 -1.89 24.70
CA ASP A 158 19.17 -3.34 24.86
C ASP A 158 17.95 -3.81 25.65
N CYS A 159 17.13 -4.66 25.03
CA CYS A 159 15.95 -5.26 25.64
C CYS A 159 16.20 -6.66 26.22
N THR A 160 17.43 -7.17 26.11
CA THR A 160 17.85 -8.46 26.64
C THR A 160 17.65 -8.49 28.16
N GLY A 161 16.76 -9.35 28.64
CA GLY A 161 16.49 -9.50 30.07
C GLY A 161 15.76 -8.33 30.71
N SER A 162 15.18 -7.41 29.93
CA SER A 162 14.28 -6.38 30.45
C SER A 162 13.10 -7.02 31.24
N THR A 163 12.28 -6.23 31.94
CA THR A 163 10.97 -6.68 32.46
C THR A 163 9.82 -5.90 31.84
N ASP A 164 10.13 -4.98 30.94
CA ASP A 164 9.17 -4.23 30.17
C ASP A 164 8.75 -5.05 28.95
N ASP A 165 7.46 -5.38 28.89
CA ASP A 165 6.87 -6.21 27.84
C ASP A 165 6.93 -5.54 26.47
N TYR A 166 6.99 -4.20 26.43
CA TYR A 166 7.02 -3.42 25.20
C TYR A 166 8.38 -2.83 24.89
N CYS A 167 9.43 -3.19 25.64
CA CYS A 167 10.79 -2.71 25.40
C CYS A 167 11.18 -2.80 23.92
N GLY A 168 11.60 -1.68 23.33
CA GLY A 168 12.04 -1.60 21.93
C GLY A 168 10.90 -1.66 20.91
N THR A 169 9.64 -1.59 21.35
CA THR A 169 8.49 -1.55 20.44
C THR A 169 8.53 -0.27 19.61
N VAL A 170 8.39 -0.42 18.30
CA VAL A 170 8.20 0.71 17.38
C VAL A 170 6.93 0.53 16.56
N PHE A 171 6.31 1.65 16.18
CA PHE A 171 5.19 1.68 15.25
C PHE A 171 5.69 1.92 13.83
N ALA A 172 4.91 1.42 12.88
CA ALA A 172 5.11 1.66 11.47
C ALA A 172 3.75 1.77 10.77
N HIS A 173 3.74 2.52 9.68
CA HIS A 173 2.54 2.84 8.92
C HIS A 173 2.83 2.61 7.46
N TRP A 174 2.35 1.52 6.88
CA TRP A 174 2.59 1.16 5.48
C TRP A 174 1.51 1.74 4.57
N PRO A 175 1.80 2.78 3.75
CA PRO A 175 0.85 3.30 2.79
C PRO A 175 0.49 2.25 1.73
N GLY A 176 -0.81 2.13 1.50
CA GLY A 176 -1.40 1.23 0.52
C GLY A 176 -2.04 2.00 -0.64
N PRO A 177 -3.19 1.50 -1.12
CA PRO A 177 -3.91 2.09 -2.24
C PRO A 177 -4.27 3.56 -2.06
N ALA A 178 -4.22 4.29 -3.17
CA ALA A 178 -4.51 5.72 -3.22
C ALA A 178 -5.55 6.06 -4.28
N VAL A 179 -6.33 7.10 -4.03
CA VAL A 179 -7.27 7.69 -5.02
C VAL A 179 -7.24 9.22 -4.92
N VAL A 180 -7.57 9.87 -6.03
CA VAL A 180 -7.58 11.33 -6.12
C VAL A 180 -9.01 11.85 -5.99
N ASP A 181 -9.26 12.70 -5.00
CA ASP A 181 -10.52 13.40 -4.77
C ASP A 181 -10.35 14.87 -5.20
N HIS A 182 -10.45 15.10 -6.52
CA HIS A 182 -10.28 16.43 -7.11
C HIS A 182 -11.25 17.48 -6.54
N ALA A 183 -12.46 17.07 -6.15
CA ALA A 183 -13.48 17.99 -5.62
C ALA A 183 -13.09 18.60 -4.26
N ARG A 184 -12.16 17.97 -3.54
CA ARG A 184 -11.66 18.42 -2.24
C ARG A 184 -10.14 18.61 -2.24
N HIS A 185 -9.55 18.75 -3.42
CA HIS A 185 -8.11 19.03 -3.61
C HIS A 185 -7.16 18.10 -2.84
N ARG A 186 -7.51 16.81 -2.73
CA ARG A 186 -6.75 15.86 -1.92
C ARG A 186 -6.52 14.52 -2.59
N ILE A 187 -5.49 13.83 -2.15
CA ILE A 187 -5.29 12.40 -2.38
C ILE A 187 -5.65 11.67 -1.10
N LEU A 188 -6.48 10.64 -1.19
CA LEU A 188 -6.71 9.72 -0.08
C LEU A 188 -5.81 8.50 -0.26
N VAL A 189 -5.04 8.17 0.77
CA VAL A 189 -4.11 7.04 0.80
C VAL A 189 -4.50 6.16 1.97
N SER A 190 -4.77 4.88 1.72
CA SER A 190 -4.91 3.90 2.80
C SER A 190 -3.57 3.69 3.48
N TYR A 191 -3.55 3.35 4.75
CA TYR A 191 -2.33 2.85 5.40
C TYR A 191 -2.67 1.68 6.32
N GLY A 192 -1.78 0.70 6.41
CA GLY A 192 -1.78 -0.30 7.47
C GLY A 192 -0.94 0.19 8.64
N LYS A 193 -1.47 0.14 9.86
CA LYS A 193 -0.67 0.35 11.08
C LYS A 193 -0.17 -1.00 11.57
N LEU A 194 1.09 -1.05 11.96
CA LEU A 194 1.71 -2.21 12.58
C LEU A 194 2.63 -1.81 13.73
N CYS A 195 2.97 -2.77 14.58
CA CYS A 195 4.00 -2.62 15.60
C CYS A 195 4.96 -3.81 15.60
N ARG A 196 6.20 -3.57 16.04
CA ARG A 196 7.28 -4.58 16.09
C ARG A 196 8.18 -4.38 17.29
N GLY A 197 8.79 -5.45 17.79
CA GLY A 197 9.84 -5.40 18.83
C GLY A 197 9.39 -5.77 20.24
N GLY A 198 8.08 -5.89 20.49
CA GLY A 198 7.56 -6.33 21.78
C GLY A 198 7.94 -7.78 22.10
N ARG A 199 7.84 -8.16 23.38
CA ARG A 199 8.14 -9.52 23.82
C ARG A 199 7.16 -10.55 23.29
N ASP A 200 7.59 -11.81 23.33
CA ASP A 200 6.74 -12.97 23.17
C ASP A 200 5.48 -12.88 24.06
N GLY A 201 4.32 -13.10 23.46
CA GLY A 201 2.99 -12.98 24.07
C GLY A 201 2.36 -11.59 24.02
N THR A 202 3.07 -10.56 23.53
CA THR A 202 2.50 -9.21 23.39
C THR A 202 1.84 -9.00 22.02
N PRO A 203 0.93 -8.00 21.88
CA PRO A 203 0.37 -7.63 20.56
C PRO A 203 1.42 -7.19 19.54
N CYS A 204 2.64 -6.86 19.97
CA CYS A 204 3.76 -6.47 19.11
C CYS A 204 4.87 -7.53 19.08
N GLU A 205 4.56 -8.75 19.55
CA GLU A 205 5.39 -9.92 19.35
C GLU A 205 5.53 -10.14 17.85
N SER A 206 6.65 -9.72 17.28
CA SER A 206 6.97 -10.01 15.90
C SER A 206 8.45 -9.83 15.65
N GLY A 207 8.96 -10.65 14.73
CA GLY A 207 10.18 -10.32 14.02
C GLY A 207 10.03 -9.06 13.16
N PHE A 208 10.95 -8.89 12.21
CA PHE A 208 11.06 -7.69 11.39
C PHE A 208 9.76 -7.21 10.70
N VAL A 209 8.84 -8.13 10.36
CA VAL A 209 7.60 -7.86 9.60
C VAL A 209 6.54 -7.09 10.40
N GLY A 210 6.55 -7.14 11.73
CA GLY A 210 5.52 -6.51 12.55
C GLY A 210 4.20 -7.27 12.66
N GLN A 211 3.37 -6.88 13.61
CA GLN A 211 1.96 -7.29 13.74
C GLN A 211 1.04 -6.18 13.26
N ALA A 212 0.10 -6.51 12.38
CA ALA A 212 -0.91 -5.57 11.91
C ALA A 212 -1.92 -5.22 13.01
N LEU A 213 -2.16 -3.93 13.21
CA LEU A 213 -3.10 -3.39 14.20
C LEU A 213 -4.42 -2.91 13.57
N GLY A 214 -4.38 -2.55 12.28
CA GLY A 214 -5.56 -2.19 11.49
C GLY A 214 -5.21 -1.34 10.28
N THR A 215 -6.22 -0.89 9.55
CA THR A 215 -6.04 0.05 8.43
C THR A 215 -6.74 1.37 8.68
N GLY A 216 -6.17 2.48 8.22
CA GLY A 216 -6.76 3.81 8.26
C GLY A 216 -6.60 4.54 6.93
N LEU A 217 -7.01 5.81 6.90
CA LEU A 217 -6.86 6.69 5.74
C LEU A 217 -6.06 7.94 6.11
N VAL A 218 -5.16 8.34 5.22
CA VAL A 218 -4.46 9.63 5.22
C VAL A 218 -5.04 10.48 4.10
N ALA A 219 -5.26 11.76 4.38
CA ALA A 219 -5.51 12.78 3.36
C ALA A 219 -4.23 13.58 3.13
N VAL A 220 -3.76 13.59 1.88
CA VAL A 220 -2.74 14.50 1.39
C VAL A 220 -3.47 15.67 0.75
N ASP A 221 -3.55 16.78 1.46
CA ASP A 221 -4.13 18.02 0.94
C ASP A 221 -3.11 18.69 0.01
N MET A 222 -3.46 18.80 -1.27
CA MET A 222 -2.55 19.30 -2.29
C MET A 222 -2.56 20.82 -2.41
N GLU A 223 -3.56 21.50 -1.81
CA GLU A 223 -3.67 22.95 -1.75
C GLU A 223 -2.92 23.49 -0.52
N ASP A 224 -3.26 22.96 0.66
CA ASP A 224 -2.64 23.37 1.93
C ASP A 224 -1.28 22.70 2.17
N LYS A 225 -0.91 21.71 1.34
CA LYS A 225 0.32 20.93 1.45
C LYS A 225 0.47 20.31 2.84
N THR A 226 -0.60 19.64 3.29
CA THR A 226 -0.63 18.96 4.59
C THR A 226 -0.96 17.48 4.43
N ILE A 227 -0.47 16.68 5.38
CA ILE A 227 -0.74 15.25 5.45
C ILE A 227 -1.42 14.98 6.79
N THR A 228 -2.64 14.45 6.76
CA THR A 228 -3.47 14.26 7.95
C THR A 228 -4.02 12.84 8.00
N ARG A 229 -3.79 12.13 9.12
CA ARG A 229 -4.49 10.88 9.43
C ARG A 229 -5.96 11.20 9.75
N LEU A 230 -6.87 10.67 8.96
CA LEU A 230 -8.30 10.86 9.18
C LEU A 230 -8.76 10.08 10.41
N THR A 231 -9.78 10.60 11.10
CA THR A 231 -10.40 9.94 12.25
C THR A 231 -11.66 9.20 11.80
N ALA A 232 -11.80 7.94 12.17
CA ALA A 232 -13.01 7.18 11.94
C ALA A 232 -14.13 7.61 12.89
N GLU A 233 -15.34 7.72 12.37
CA GLU A 233 -16.55 8.10 13.08
C GLU A 233 -17.56 6.94 13.08
N HIS A 234 -18.43 6.91 14.09
CA HIS A 234 -19.53 5.95 14.20
C HIS A 234 -19.11 4.46 14.09
N ARG A 235 -17.89 4.13 14.51
CA ARG A 235 -17.48 2.73 14.68
C ARG A 235 -18.30 2.05 15.77
N PRO A 236 -18.72 0.78 15.59
CA PRO A 236 -19.38 0.01 16.65
C PRO A 236 -18.49 -0.28 17.86
N ALA A 237 -17.18 -0.38 17.64
CA ALA A 237 -16.17 -0.65 18.65
C ALA A 237 -14.85 0.03 18.31
N ASP A 238 -14.08 0.34 19.33
CA ASP A 238 -12.73 0.87 19.18
C ASP A 238 -11.73 -0.22 18.80
N ILE A 239 -10.74 0.14 18.00
CA ILE A 239 -9.64 -0.75 17.61
C ILE A 239 -8.50 -0.59 18.63
N PRO A 240 -8.14 -1.66 19.36
CA PRO A 240 -7.08 -1.60 20.35
C PRO A 240 -5.70 -1.45 19.68
N SER A 241 -4.82 -0.75 20.37
CA SER A 241 -3.42 -0.54 20.00
C SER A 241 -2.58 -0.55 21.29
N PRO A 242 -1.28 -0.87 21.27
CA PRO A 242 -0.44 -0.89 22.48
C PRO A 242 -0.49 0.40 23.31
N GLU A 243 -0.55 1.55 22.65
CA GLU A 243 -0.68 2.87 23.27
C GLU A 243 -2.11 3.23 23.70
N GLY A 244 -3.07 2.29 23.57
CA GLY A 244 -4.45 2.44 24.00
C GLY A 244 -5.45 2.20 22.86
N THR A 245 -6.14 3.25 22.44
CA THR A 245 -7.11 3.18 21.34
C THR A 245 -6.71 4.12 20.23
N ASP A 246 -6.66 3.59 19.01
CA ASP A 246 -6.40 4.39 17.82
C ASP A 246 -7.72 4.71 17.09
N LYS A 247 -8.08 6.00 17.10
CA LYS A 247 -9.28 6.52 16.44
C LYS A 247 -9.08 6.78 14.96
N THR A 248 -7.84 6.73 14.47
CA THR A 248 -7.50 6.95 13.07
C THR A 248 -7.51 5.65 12.24
N LEU A 249 -7.64 4.50 12.91
CA LEU A 249 -7.92 3.23 12.25
C LEU A 249 -9.40 3.16 11.88
N PHE A 250 -9.70 2.73 10.66
CA PHE A 250 -11.07 2.57 10.17
C PHE A 250 -11.51 1.11 10.34
N PHE A 251 -10.60 0.17 10.12
CA PHE A 251 -10.90 -1.25 10.04
C PHE A 251 -9.88 -2.09 10.79
N THR A 252 -10.34 -3.20 11.37
CA THR A 252 -9.48 -4.20 12.01
C THR A 252 -8.62 -4.94 10.98
N PRO A 253 -7.54 -5.63 11.40
CA PRO A 253 -6.66 -6.34 10.47
C PRO A 253 -7.36 -7.37 9.58
N ASP A 254 -8.38 -8.06 10.09
CA ASP A 254 -9.16 -9.06 9.34
C ASP A 254 -10.10 -8.43 8.30
N GLN A 255 -10.53 -7.19 8.53
CA GLN A 255 -11.37 -6.43 7.62
C GLN A 255 -10.52 -5.74 6.56
N ALA A 256 -9.55 -4.92 6.99
CA ALA A 256 -8.62 -4.17 6.15
C ALA A 256 -9.25 -3.63 4.85
N TRP A 257 -10.49 -3.11 4.91
CA TRP A 257 -11.11 -2.47 3.76
C TRP A 257 -10.19 -1.32 3.33
N THR A 258 -10.05 -1.13 2.02
CA THR A 258 -9.05 -0.24 1.37
C THR A 258 -7.61 -0.69 1.43
N GLY A 259 -7.25 -1.71 2.21
CA GLY A 259 -5.87 -2.18 2.32
C GLY A 259 -5.36 -2.89 1.07
N ASN A 260 -6.25 -3.45 0.23
CA ASN A 260 -5.82 -4.20 -0.95
C ASN A 260 -5.79 -3.37 -2.23
N ALA A 261 -6.87 -2.66 -2.51
CA ALA A 261 -7.01 -1.75 -3.65
C ALA A 261 -8.07 -0.70 -3.32
N MET A 262 -8.05 0.42 -4.04
CA MET A 262 -9.08 1.45 -4.00
C MET A 262 -9.36 1.95 -5.42
N VAL A 263 -10.61 2.33 -5.69
CA VAL A 263 -10.97 3.07 -6.91
C VAL A 263 -12.12 4.03 -6.60
N LEU A 264 -12.02 5.26 -7.12
CA LEU A 264 -13.06 6.27 -6.99
C LEU A 264 -13.90 6.29 -8.29
N VAL A 265 -15.22 6.15 -8.16
CA VAL A 265 -16.16 6.21 -9.28
C VAL A 265 -17.22 7.26 -8.98
N GLY A 266 -17.13 8.40 -9.66
CA GLY A 266 -17.91 9.58 -9.30
C GLY A 266 -17.63 9.99 -7.85
N ASN A 267 -18.67 10.08 -7.02
CA ASN A 267 -18.56 10.42 -5.60
C ASN A 267 -18.53 9.18 -4.67
N THR A 268 -18.28 7.99 -5.22
CA THR A 268 -18.28 6.72 -4.46
C THR A 268 -16.90 6.08 -4.47
N LEU A 269 -16.32 5.92 -3.29
CA LEU A 269 -15.12 5.13 -3.11
C LEU A 269 -15.48 3.65 -3.07
N TYR A 270 -14.75 2.81 -3.80
CA TYR A 270 -14.75 1.37 -3.64
C TYR A 270 -13.41 0.95 -3.03
N GLY A 271 -13.46 0.25 -1.89
CA GLY A 271 -12.30 -0.28 -1.19
C GLY A 271 -12.34 -1.80 -1.17
N TYR A 272 -11.24 -2.45 -1.57
CA TYR A 272 -11.10 -3.89 -1.53
C TYR A 272 -10.36 -4.30 -0.25
N GLY A 273 -10.86 -5.35 0.39
CA GLY A 273 -10.37 -5.85 1.68
C GLY A 273 -10.97 -7.22 1.98
N LYS A 274 -10.88 -7.65 3.25
CA LYS A 274 -11.30 -8.97 3.74
C LYS A 274 -10.78 -10.07 2.82
N CYS A 275 -9.48 -10.01 2.57
CA CYS A 275 -8.82 -10.86 1.60
C CYS A 275 -8.44 -12.21 2.22
N THR A 276 -8.62 -13.26 1.44
CA THR A 276 -8.03 -14.58 1.67
C THR A 276 -7.08 -14.90 0.50
N LEU A 277 -6.47 -16.08 0.51
CA LEU A 277 -5.70 -16.55 -0.65
C LEU A 277 -6.56 -16.70 -1.91
N ASP A 278 -7.88 -16.89 -1.75
CA ASP A 278 -8.81 -17.12 -2.86
C ASP A 278 -9.33 -15.82 -3.49
N GLY A 279 -9.23 -14.70 -2.80
CA GLY A 279 -9.74 -13.42 -3.31
C GLY A 279 -9.94 -12.35 -2.26
N CYS A 280 -10.38 -11.18 -2.71
CA CYS A 280 -10.83 -10.08 -1.85
C CYS A 280 -12.30 -9.76 -2.10
N ALA A 281 -12.96 -9.27 -1.06
CA ALA A 281 -14.28 -8.65 -1.16
C ALA A 281 -14.16 -7.16 -1.47
N VAL A 282 -15.31 -6.51 -1.69
CA VAL A 282 -15.38 -5.05 -1.94
C VAL A 282 -16.45 -4.39 -1.07
N ALA A 283 -16.10 -3.22 -0.55
CA ALA A 283 -17.00 -2.32 0.13
C ALA A 283 -17.02 -0.97 -0.60
N LYS A 284 -18.05 -0.15 -0.33
CA LYS A 284 -18.15 1.21 -0.86
C LYS A 284 -18.64 2.21 0.17
N ALA A 285 -18.25 3.46 0.00
CA ALA A 285 -18.74 4.58 0.79
C ALA A 285 -18.78 5.88 -0.05
N PRO A 286 -19.68 6.82 0.28
CA PRO A 286 -19.61 8.18 -0.26
C PRO A 286 -18.30 8.86 0.17
N ILE A 287 -17.59 9.49 -0.76
CA ILE A 287 -16.27 10.08 -0.51
C ILE A 287 -16.31 11.31 0.43
N ASP A 288 -17.44 12.05 0.46
CA ASP A 288 -17.72 13.13 1.42
C ASP A 288 -17.91 12.63 2.84
N HIS A 289 -18.33 11.37 3.00
CA HIS A 289 -18.64 10.77 4.29
C HIS A 289 -17.73 9.58 4.58
N ILE A 290 -16.51 9.59 4.02
CA ILE A 290 -15.62 8.43 4.09
C ILE A 290 -15.27 8.03 5.52
N GLN A 291 -15.18 9.02 6.43
CA GLN A 291 -14.92 8.86 7.86
C GLN A 291 -16.07 8.19 8.62
N ASP A 292 -17.31 8.25 8.13
CA ASP A 292 -18.48 7.68 8.80
C ASP A 292 -18.62 6.19 8.45
N ILE A 293 -18.18 5.32 9.36
CA ILE A 293 -18.19 3.86 9.16
C ILE A 293 -19.62 3.33 8.96
N SER A 294 -20.65 4.00 9.49
CA SER A 294 -22.04 3.62 9.26
C SER A 294 -22.52 3.82 7.81
N ARG A 295 -21.77 4.55 6.97
CA ARG A 295 -22.04 4.76 5.54
C ARG A 295 -21.45 3.70 4.64
N TRP A 296 -20.54 2.89 5.16
CA TRP A 296 -19.94 1.82 4.38
C TRP A 296 -20.97 0.74 4.06
N ARG A 297 -20.86 0.20 2.86
CA ARG A 297 -21.76 -0.81 2.31
C ARG A 297 -20.94 -1.91 1.68
N TYR A 298 -21.30 -3.15 1.96
CA TYR A 298 -20.50 -4.34 1.67
C TYR A 298 -21.17 -5.19 0.62
N PHE A 299 -20.47 -5.54 -0.46
CA PHE A 299 -21.05 -6.26 -1.58
C PHE A 299 -21.33 -7.72 -1.22
N THR A 300 -22.57 -8.19 -1.44
CA THR A 300 -22.99 -9.56 -1.10
C THR A 300 -23.41 -10.38 -2.32
N GLY A 301 -23.04 -9.95 -3.52
CA GLY A 301 -23.46 -10.55 -4.78
C GLY A 301 -24.51 -9.71 -5.52
N SER A 302 -25.05 -10.26 -6.61
CA SER A 302 -26.08 -9.61 -7.42
C SER A 302 -27.42 -10.34 -7.29
N ASN A 303 -28.52 -9.63 -7.52
CA ASN A 303 -29.84 -10.23 -7.66
C ASN A 303 -30.01 -10.92 -9.04
N GLU A 304 -31.19 -11.47 -9.30
CA GLU A 304 -31.51 -12.17 -10.56
C GLU A 304 -31.38 -11.29 -11.81
N ASP A 305 -31.56 -9.96 -11.66
CA ASP A 305 -31.39 -8.98 -12.72
C ASP A 305 -29.93 -8.51 -12.91
N GLY A 306 -28.99 -9.06 -12.13
CA GLY A 306 -27.59 -8.68 -12.13
C GLY A 306 -27.28 -7.39 -11.36
N GLN A 307 -28.26 -6.80 -10.67
CA GLN A 307 -28.07 -5.59 -9.87
C GLN A 307 -27.34 -5.91 -8.56
N PRO A 308 -26.38 -5.06 -8.12
CA PRO A 308 -25.58 -5.35 -6.95
C PRO A 308 -26.38 -5.22 -5.66
N ILE A 309 -26.23 -6.20 -4.77
CA ILE A 309 -26.80 -6.21 -3.42
C ILE A 309 -25.72 -5.75 -2.45
N TRP A 310 -26.08 -4.78 -1.60
CA TRP A 310 -25.19 -4.17 -0.63
C TRP A 310 -25.74 -4.31 0.78
N SER A 311 -24.91 -4.80 1.70
CA SER A 311 -25.22 -5.01 3.12
C SER A 311 -24.57 -3.93 3.99
N THR A 312 -25.11 -3.70 5.18
CA THR A 312 -24.43 -2.95 6.26
C THR A 312 -23.57 -3.86 7.14
N ASP A 313 -23.73 -5.17 7.00
CA ASP A 313 -22.98 -6.20 7.72
C ASP A 313 -21.81 -6.69 6.86
N PRO A 314 -20.54 -6.48 7.29
CA PRO A 314 -19.33 -6.89 6.57
C PRO A 314 -19.10 -8.41 6.56
N ASP A 315 -19.82 -9.20 7.35
CA ASP A 315 -19.67 -10.66 7.39
C ASP A 315 -20.44 -11.38 6.28
N ARG A 316 -21.28 -10.64 5.55
CA ARG A 316 -22.08 -11.17 4.44
C ARG A 316 -21.41 -11.04 3.07
N THR A 317 -20.17 -10.58 3.03
CA THR A 317 -19.47 -10.27 1.77
C THR A 317 -19.10 -11.52 0.99
N VAL A 318 -19.03 -11.37 -0.33
CA VAL A 318 -18.48 -12.38 -1.24
C VAL A 318 -17.15 -11.91 -1.82
N LEU A 319 -16.26 -12.86 -2.11
CA LEU A 319 -15.01 -12.56 -2.82
C LEU A 319 -15.31 -12.25 -4.28
N VAL A 320 -14.72 -11.19 -4.83
CA VAL A 320 -15.01 -10.69 -6.18
C VAL A 320 -13.81 -10.78 -7.12
N LYS A 321 -12.58 -10.64 -6.62
CA LYS A 321 -11.35 -10.57 -7.43
C LYS A 321 -10.18 -11.27 -6.75
N GLY A 322 -9.10 -11.50 -7.51
CA GLY A 322 -7.83 -11.98 -6.97
C GLY A 322 -7.19 -10.97 -6.00
N PRO A 323 -6.49 -11.45 -4.96
CA PRO A 323 -6.07 -10.58 -3.87
C PRO A 323 -4.80 -9.80 -4.20
N GLY A 324 -3.74 -10.42 -4.70
CA GLY A 324 -2.42 -9.78 -4.73
C GLY A 324 -1.78 -9.78 -3.34
N ALA A 325 -0.49 -10.09 -3.29
CA ALA A 325 0.24 -10.36 -2.04
C ALA A 325 0.46 -9.11 -1.19
N ALA A 326 0.86 -8.01 -1.83
CA ALA A 326 1.15 -6.72 -1.19
C ALA A 326 0.13 -5.63 -1.59
N GLY A 327 -1.03 -6.06 -2.12
CA GLY A 327 -2.03 -5.19 -2.72
C GLY A 327 -2.21 -5.44 -4.21
N ALA A 328 -3.00 -4.56 -4.84
CA ALA A 328 -3.32 -4.57 -6.25
C ALA A 328 -3.68 -3.16 -6.73
N THR A 329 -3.52 -2.89 -8.03
CA THR A 329 -4.02 -1.66 -8.65
C THR A 329 -5.35 -1.93 -9.33
N VAL A 330 -6.40 -1.21 -8.94
CA VAL A 330 -7.71 -1.22 -9.62
C VAL A 330 -8.00 0.13 -10.25
N TYR A 331 -8.25 0.15 -11.55
CA TYR A 331 -8.53 1.38 -12.30
C TYR A 331 -9.45 1.08 -13.48
N TYR A 332 -10.15 2.09 -13.99
CA TYR A 332 -10.87 1.97 -15.26
C TYR A 332 -9.90 2.25 -16.41
N ASP A 333 -9.95 1.41 -17.44
CA ASP A 333 -9.12 1.59 -18.63
C ASP A 333 -9.97 1.70 -19.90
N ASP A 334 -9.78 2.81 -20.61
CA ASP A 334 -10.56 3.12 -21.82
C ASP A 334 -10.30 2.14 -22.97
N ALA A 335 -9.06 1.65 -23.11
CA ALA A 335 -8.73 0.71 -24.19
C ALA A 335 -9.35 -0.67 -23.95
N PHE A 336 -9.45 -1.08 -22.69
CA PHE A 336 -10.20 -2.28 -22.30
C PHE A 336 -11.72 -2.06 -22.28
N GLY A 337 -12.19 -0.81 -22.09
CA GLY A 337 -13.60 -0.51 -21.84
C GLY A 337 -14.11 -1.13 -20.54
N ALA A 338 -13.22 -1.30 -19.55
CA ALA A 338 -13.48 -2.08 -18.34
C ALA A 338 -12.59 -1.62 -17.18
N TYR A 339 -12.98 -1.97 -15.96
CA TYR A 339 -12.10 -1.96 -14.82
C TYR A 339 -11.04 -3.05 -14.97
N VAL A 340 -9.81 -2.74 -14.60
CA VAL A 340 -8.65 -3.64 -14.58
C VAL A 340 -8.20 -3.80 -13.14
N ASN A 341 -7.92 -5.03 -12.72
CA ASN A 341 -7.24 -5.36 -11.47
C ASN A 341 -5.89 -5.97 -11.84
N SER A 342 -4.78 -5.31 -11.52
CA SER A 342 -3.43 -5.84 -11.73
C SER A 342 -2.78 -6.17 -10.38
N TYR A 343 -2.16 -7.35 -10.30
CA TYR A 343 -1.62 -7.84 -9.03
C TYR A 343 -0.60 -8.97 -9.24
N MET A 344 0.28 -9.15 -8.25
CA MET A 344 1.13 -10.34 -8.13
C MET A 344 0.61 -11.24 -6.99
N PRO A 345 0.20 -12.49 -7.26
CA PRO A 345 -0.26 -13.41 -6.22
C PRO A 345 0.80 -13.74 -5.17
N TRP A 346 0.37 -14.23 -4.00
CA TRP A 346 1.27 -14.69 -2.95
C TRP A 346 2.24 -15.76 -3.45
N ALA A 347 3.53 -15.59 -3.16
CA ALA A 347 4.61 -16.50 -3.55
C ALA A 347 4.70 -16.80 -5.07
N SER A 348 4.19 -15.89 -5.91
CA SER A 348 4.26 -15.97 -7.37
C SER A 348 5.29 -14.98 -7.91
N GLN A 349 5.82 -15.26 -9.10
CA GLN A 349 6.54 -14.25 -9.91
C GLN A 349 5.70 -13.75 -11.08
N ASP A 350 4.55 -14.38 -11.34
CA ASP A 350 3.64 -13.96 -12.39
C ASP A 350 2.84 -12.76 -11.90
N VAL A 351 2.87 -11.69 -12.68
CA VAL A 351 1.96 -10.56 -12.55
C VAL A 351 0.75 -10.85 -13.43
N LEU A 352 -0.43 -10.77 -12.84
CA LEU A 352 -1.70 -11.10 -13.46
C LEU A 352 -2.56 -9.85 -13.61
N TYR A 353 -3.56 -9.96 -14.48
CA TYR A 353 -4.66 -9.01 -14.55
C TYR A 353 -6.02 -9.69 -14.68
N GLN A 354 -7.05 -9.00 -14.22
CA GLN A 354 -8.47 -9.32 -14.45
C GLN A 354 -9.20 -8.09 -14.96
N THR A 355 -10.31 -8.30 -15.68
CA THR A 355 -11.18 -7.20 -16.13
C THR A 355 -12.61 -7.36 -15.62
N ALA A 356 -13.32 -6.24 -15.44
CA ALA A 356 -14.72 -6.23 -15.01
C ALA A 356 -15.49 -5.03 -15.57
N PRO A 357 -16.81 -5.15 -15.81
CA PRO A 357 -17.63 -4.02 -16.25
C PRO A 357 -17.93 -3.02 -15.12
N HIS A 358 -17.82 -3.48 -13.87
CA HIS A 358 -18.06 -2.69 -12.66
C HIS A 358 -16.98 -2.97 -11.61
N PRO A 359 -16.75 -2.07 -10.64
CA PRO A 359 -15.79 -2.31 -9.56
C PRO A 359 -16.09 -3.60 -8.77
N TRP A 360 -17.36 -3.95 -8.60
CA TRP A 360 -17.76 -5.18 -7.90
C TRP A 360 -17.78 -6.44 -8.77
N GLY A 361 -17.38 -6.35 -10.04
CA GLY A 361 -17.37 -7.48 -10.96
C GLY A 361 -18.63 -7.60 -11.84
N PRO A 362 -18.88 -8.78 -12.42
CA PRO A 362 -18.06 -9.99 -12.29
C PRO A 362 -16.67 -9.78 -12.91
N TRP A 363 -15.64 -10.19 -12.18
CA TRP A 363 -14.26 -10.15 -12.66
C TRP A 363 -13.94 -11.35 -13.54
N SER A 364 -13.16 -11.13 -14.59
CA SER A 364 -12.72 -12.18 -15.50
C SER A 364 -11.83 -13.20 -14.80
N THR A 365 -11.65 -14.36 -15.44
CA THR A 365 -10.53 -15.25 -15.12
C THR A 365 -9.21 -14.49 -15.23
N PRO A 366 -8.26 -14.66 -14.29
CA PRO A 366 -6.95 -14.02 -14.38
C PRO A 366 -6.21 -14.37 -15.68
N GLN A 367 -5.57 -13.38 -16.27
CA GLN A 367 -4.68 -13.52 -17.41
C GLN A 367 -3.29 -13.01 -17.01
N LYS A 368 -2.24 -13.58 -17.59
CA LYS A 368 -0.87 -13.16 -17.27
C LYS A 368 -0.50 -11.87 -18.02
N LEU A 369 0.12 -10.94 -17.31
CA LEU A 369 0.83 -9.79 -17.87
C LEU A 369 2.25 -10.20 -18.26
N PHE A 370 3.04 -10.59 -17.26
CA PHE A 370 4.43 -11.01 -17.41
C PHE A 370 4.88 -11.85 -16.21
N THR A 371 6.09 -12.38 -16.28
CA THR A 371 6.76 -13.05 -15.17
C THR A 371 7.96 -12.19 -14.77
N ALA A 372 7.99 -11.73 -13.52
CA ALA A 372 9.12 -10.96 -12.98
C ALA A 372 10.39 -11.84 -12.96
N PRO A 373 11.52 -11.37 -13.53
CA PRO A 373 12.79 -12.09 -13.48
C PRO A 373 13.20 -12.37 -12.04
N LYS A 374 13.47 -13.63 -11.71
CA LYS A 374 14.07 -13.99 -10.43
C LYS A 374 15.52 -13.58 -10.42
N THR A 375 15.88 -12.66 -9.54
CA THR A 375 17.27 -12.27 -9.33
C THR A 375 17.84 -12.98 -8.10
N SER A 376 17.25 -12.73 -6.94
CA SER A 376 17.48 -13.41 -5.66
C SER A 376 16.26 -13.14 -4.76
N GLY A 377 15.96 -14.02 -3.79
CA GLY A 377 14.81 -13.83 -2.89
C GLY A 377 13.44 -13.98 -3.58
N THR A 378 12.51 -13.11 -3.19
CA THR A 378 11.12 -13.08 -3.66
C THR A 378 10.83 -11.69 -4.24
N GLU A 379 10.54 -11.65 -5.53
CA GLU A 379 10.00 -10.46 -6.19
C GLU A 379 8.53 -10.32 -5.78
N TYR A 380 8.07 -9.11 -5.48
CA TYR A 380 6.66 -8.86 -5.06
C TYR A 380 6.21 -7.44 -5.38
N ALA A 381 5.05 -7.04 -4.83
CA ALA A 381 4.56 -5.66 -4.87
C ALA A 381 4.48 -5.08 -6.29
N SER A 382 3.85 -5.82 -7.21
CA SER A 382 3.63 -5.28 -8.56
C SER A 382 2.38 -4.41 -8.61
N PHE A 383 2.58 -3.18 -9.08
CA PHE A 383 1.53 -2.17 -9.25
C PHE A 383 1.50 -1.66 -10.68
N ALA A 384 0.31 -1.31 -11.15
CA ALA A 384 0.14 -0.59 -12.40
C ALA A 384 0.18 0.93 -12.15
N HIS A 385 0.64 1.69 -13.14
CA HIS A 385 0.69 3.16 -13.11
C HIS A 385 -0.09 3.73 -14.30
N PRO A 386 -1.44 3.80 -14.22
CA PRO A 386 -2.30 4.17 -15.34
C PRO A 386 -1.98 5.54 -15.94
N GLU A 387 -1.41 6.44 -15.15
CA GLU A 387 -1.04 7.79 -15.56
C GLU A 387 0.08 7.88 -16.59
N TYR A 388 0.87 6.81 -16.72
CA TYR A 388 1.92 6.67 -17.74
C TYR A 388 1.44 5.91 -18.98
N THR A 389 0.16 5.55 -19.05
CA THR A 389 -0.39 4.86 -20.22
C THR A 389 -0.15 5.70 -21.48
N SER A 390 0.33 5.06 -22.54
CA SER A 390 0.58 5.75 -23.81
C SER A 390 -0.70 6.38 -24.36
N ARG A 391 -0.53 7.39 -25.23
CA ARG A 391 -1.65 8.11 -25.85
C ARG A 391 -2.63 7.20 -26.61
N ASP A 392 -2.18 6.09 -27.16
CA ASP A 392 -3.04 5.11 -27.85
C ASP A 392 -3.77 4.14 -26.88
N GLY A 393 -3.51 4.24 -25.58
CA GLY A 393 -4.12 3.42 -24.52
C GLY A 393 -3.52 2.03 -24.37
N LEU A 394 -2.58 1.63 -25.24
CA LEU A 394 -2.21 0.23 -25.40
C LEU A 394 -0.84 -0.13 -24.82
N THR A 395 0.00 0.84 -24.48
CA THR A 395 1.22 0.63 -23.68
C THR A 395 0.95 1.04 -22.25
N LYS A 396 1.21 0.15 -21.31
CA LYS A 396 1.01 0.37 -19.88
C LYS A 396 2.29 0.07 -19.12
N TYR A 397 2.44 0.69 -17.97
CA TYR A 397 3.63 0.60 -17.16
C TYR A 397 3.30 0.04 -15.78
N PHE A 398 4.20 -0.81 -15.29
CA PHE A 398 4.08 -1.50 -14.02
C PHE A 398 5.42 -1.46 -13.33
N THR A 399 5.44 -1.37 -12.01
CA THR A 399 6.62 -1.68 -11.21
C THR A 399 6.48 -3.04 -10.55
N TYR A 400 7.58 -3.56 -10.03
CA TYR A 400 7.61 -4.57 -8.97
C TYR A 400 8.84 -4.34 -8.11
N TYR A 401 8.75 -4.69 -6.83
CA TYR A 401 9.89 -4.67 -5.92
C TYR A 401 10.83 -5.83 -6.26
N THR A 402 12.14 -5.55 -6.30
CA THR A 402 13.16 -6.60 -6.37
C THR A 402 13.97 -6.76 -5.10
N SER A 403 13.98 -7.97 -4.53
CA SER A 403 14.71 -8.25 -3.29
C SER A 403 16.23 -8.30 -3.44
N SER A 404 16.76 -8.31 -4.66
CA SER A 404 18.21 -8.30 -4.88
C SER A 404 18.85 -6.93 -4.62
N THR A 405 18.14 -5.86 -4.91
CA THR A 405 18.63 -4.48 -4.77
C THR A 405 17.75 -3.60 -3.89
N GLY A 406 16.49 -4.01 -3.64
CA GLY A 406 15.48 -3.19 -2.99
C GLY A 406 14.89 -2.10 -3.89
N ALA A 407 15.14 -2.16 -5.19
CA ALA A 407 14.64 -1.19 -6.16
C ALA A 407 13.23 -1.53 -6.67
N GLN A 408 12.60 -0.53 -7.27
CA GLN A 408 11.36 -0.68 -8.04
C GLN A 408 11.72 -0.82 -9.51
N GLU A 409 11.51 -2.02 -10.06
CA GLU A 409 11.83 -2.37 -11.44
C GLU A 409 10.68 -2.01 -12.37
N LEU A 410 10.93 -1.15 -13.36
CA LEU A 410 9.93 -0.69 -14.31
C LEU A 410 9.76 -1.68 -15.48
N VAL A 411 8.52 -1.98 -15.80
CA VAL A 411 8.12 -2.88 -16.88
C VAL A 411 7.12 -2.18 -17.79
N ARG A 412 7.43 -2.18 -19.09
CA ARG A 412 6.53 -1.72 -20.14
C ARG A 412 5.81 -2.92 -20.76
N VAL A 413 4.49 -2.88 -20.82
CA VAL A 413 3.65 -3.92 -21.42
C VAL A 413 2.82 -3.32 -22.55
N ARG A 414 2.90 -3.90 -23.75
CA ARG A 414 2.05 -3.53 -24.89
C ARG A 414 0.93 -4.55 -25.07
N PHE A 415 -0.27 -4.05 -25.32
CA PHE A 415 -1.45 -4.86 -25.62
C PHE A 415 -1.82 -4.79 -27.11
N GLY A 416 -1.98 -5.93 -27.77
CA GLY A 416 -2.49 -6.02 -29.13
C GLY A 416 -3.94 -6.51 -29.15
N ARG A 417 -4.67 -6.23 -30.23
CA ARG A 417 -5.91 -6.96 -30.52
C ARG A 417 -5.54 -8.36 -30.99
N GLY A 418 -6.10 -9.37 -30.33
CA GLY A 418 -5.89 -10.79 -30.65
C GLY A 418 -6.49 -11.22 -31.98
#